data_AF-A0A7X9HF45-F1
#
_entry.id   AF-A0A7X9HF45-F1
#
_cell.length_a   1.000
_cell.length_b   1.000
_cell.length_c   1.000
_cell.angle_alpha   90.00
_cell.angle_beta   90.00
_cell.angle_gamma   90.00
#
_symmetry.space_group_name_H-M   'P 1'
#
loop_
_entity.id
_entity.type
_entity.pdbx_description
1 polymer ?
#
loop_
_entity_poly.entity_id
_entity_poly.type
_entity_poly.pdbx_seq_one_letter_code
_entity_poly.pdbx_strand_id
1 'polypeptide(L)'
;MRLDASFDISEDDLSAAIYYGEKYGILSGDEKQFISNLLRFTKKTAENAMIHRNKAIFIPYDASVQEAINIFKETDVVRAPVYKNNLDTIIGLID
;
A
#
# COMPACT_ATOMS: atom_id res chain seq x y z
N MET A 1 -29.44 -33.49 -0.31
CA MET A 1 -27.97 -33.53 -0.42
C MET A 1 -27.47 -32.11 -0.20
N ARG A 2 -27.01 -31.79 1.01
CA ARG A 2 -26.42 -30.47 1.30
C ARG A 2 -25.01 -30.52 0.71
N LEU A 3 -24.71 -29.60 -0.19
CA LEU A 3 -23.35 -29.34 -0.66
C LEU A 3 -22.78 -28.27 0.27
N ASP A 4 -22.42 -28.68 1.47
CA ASP A 4 -21.55 -27.94 2.39
C ASP A 4 -20.17 -28.59 2.38
N ALA A 5 -19.64 -28.86 1.19
CA ALA A 5 -18.21 -28.97 1.02
C ALA A 5 -17.67 -27.54 0.94
N SER A 6 -17.11 -27.04 2.04
CA SER A 6 -16.14 -25.94 1.95
C SER A 6 -15.03 -26.44 1.02
N PHE A 7 -15.08 -26.06 -0.25
CA PHE A 7 -13.97 -26.28 -1.16
C PHE A 7 -12.81 -25.42 -0.66
N ASP A 8 -11.89 -26.05 0.08
CA ASP A 8 -10.62 -25.44 0.44
C ASP A 8 -9.78 -25.37 -0.84
N ILE A 9 -9.94 -24.29 -1.58
CA ILE A 9 -9.13 -23.97 -2.75
C ILE A 9 -7.79 -23.47 -2.22
N SER A 10 -6.70 -24.16 -2.58
CA SER A 10 -5.36 -23.70 -2.24
C SER A 10 -4.94 -22.52 -3.12
N GLU A 11 -3.91 -21.80 -2.71
CA GLU A 11 -3.34 -20.72 -3.52
C GLU A 11 -2.72 -21.24 -4.82
N ASP A 12 -2.17 -22.45 -4.80
CA ASP A 12 -1.65 -23.12 -5.99
C ASP A 12 -2.78 -23.44 -6.98
N ASP A 13 -3.94 -23.89 -6.48
CA ASP A 13 -5.13 -24.13 -7.31
C ASP A 13 -5.64 -22.84 -7.97
N LEU A 14 -5.69 -21.75 -7.20
CA LEU A 14 -6.09 -20.44 -7.72
C LEU A 14 -5.08 -19.92 -8.76
N SER A 15 -3.79 -20.10 -8.51
CA SER A 15 -2.72 -19.70 -9.44
C SER A 15 -2.78 -20.51 -10.73
N ALA A 16 -3.04 -21.81 -10.64
CA ALA A 16 -3.26 -22.67 -11.80
C ALA A 16 -4.49 -22.24 -12.60
N ALA A 17 -5.61 -21.93 -11.93
CA ALA A 17 -6.82 -21.46 -12.58
C ALA A 17 -6.60 -20.16 -13.37
N ILE A 18 -5.86 -19.20 -12.79
CA ILE A 18 -5.49 -17.94 -13.47
C ILE A 18 -4.61 -18.23 -14.69
N TYR A 19 -3.61 -19.11 -14.55
CA TYR A 19 -2.70 -19.48 -15.65
C TYR A 19 -3.45 -20.12 -16.83
N TYR A 20 -4.32 -21.09 -16.55
CA TYR A 20 -5.12 -21.73 -17.59
C TYR A 20 -6.16 -20.76 -18.19
N GLY A 21 -6.74 -19.88 -17.38
CA GLY A 21 -7.63 -18.83 -17.84
C GLY A 21 -6.98 -17.95 -18.91
N GLU A 22 -5.74 -17.52 -18.70
CA GLU A 22 -4.96 -16.79 -19.73
C GLU A 22 -4.64 -17.69 -20.93
N LYS A 23 -4.12 -18.90 -20.68
CA LYS A 23 -3.68 -19.82 -21.74
C LYS A 23 -4.79 -20.18 -22.74
N TYR A 24 -6.02 -20.31 -22.26
CA TYR A 24 -7.19 -20.62 -23.08
C TYR A 24 -7.94 -19.37 -23.57
N GLY A 25 -7.39 -18.17 -23.33
CA GLY A 25 -7.96 -16.90 -23.80
C GLY A 25 -9.24 -16.47 -23.07
N ILE A 26 -9.52 -17.04 -21.89
CA ILE A 26 -10.62 -16.62 -21.01
C ILE A 26 -10.25 -15.32 -20.29
N LEU A 27 -8.97 -15.18 -19.94
CA LEU A 27 -8.39 -13.95 -19.37
C LEU A 27 -7.37 -13.37 -20.35
N SER A 28 -7.33 -12.06 -20.44
CA SER A 28 -6.22 -11.33 -21.04
C SER A 28 -4.97 -11.34 -20.15
N GLY A 29 -3.81 -11.02 -20.73
CA GLY A 29 -2.57 -10.88 -19.96
C GLY A 29 -2.65 -9.79 -18.88
N ASP A 30 -3.33 -8.68 -19.17
CA ASP A 30 -3.54 -7.59 -18.23
C ASP A 30 -4.42 -8.01 -17.04
N GLU A 31 -5.49 -8.77 -17.30
CA GLU A 31 -6.36 -9.30 -16.24
C GLU A 31 -5.65 -10.31 -15.36
N LYS A 32 -4.85 -11.22 -15.94
CA LYS A 32 -3.98 -12.10 -15.16
C LYS A 32 -3.04 -11.29 -14.28
N GLN A 33 -2.36 -10.30 -14.83
CA GLN A 33 -1.39 -9.49 -14.09
C GLN A 33 -2.07 -8.71 -12.97
N PHE A 34 -3.26 -8.18 -13.22
CA PHE A 34 -4.09 -7.50 -12.24
C PHE A 34 -4.47 -8.42 -11.08
N ILE A 35 -5.05 -9.60 -11.36
CA ILE A 35 -5.45 -10.56 -10.33
C ILE A 35 -4.23 -11.03 -9.53
N SER A 36 -3.11 -11.30 -10.20
CA SER A 36 -1.85 -11.69 -9.56
C SER A 36 -1.29 -10.59 -8.65
N ASN A 37 -1.42 -9.32 -9.06
CA ASN A 37 -1.05 -8.16 -8.24
C ASN A 37 -1.95 -8.03 -7.01
N LEU A 38 -3.26 -8.26 -7.18
CA LEU A 38 -4.23 -8.22 -6.09
C LEU A 38 -3.93 -9.30 -5.04
N LEU A 39 -3.68 -10.54 -5.44
CA LEU A 39 -3.31 -11.62 -4.51
C LEU A 39 -2.01 -11.34 -3.75
N ARG A 40 -1.02 -10.73 -4.41
CA ARG A 40 0.19 -10.27 -3.72
C ARG A 40 -0.09 -9.11 -2.76
N PHE A 41 -1.01 -8.21 -3.13
CA PHE A 41 -1.37 -7.06 -2.32
C PHE A 41 -2.06 -7.45 -1.01
N THR A 42 -2.94 -8.46 -1.01
CA THR A 42 -3.60 -8.93 0.22
C THR A 42 -2.62 -9.47 1.27
N LYS A 43 -1.42 -9.84 0.85
CA LYS A 43 -0.33 -10.30 1.72
C LYS A 43 0.65 -9.21 2.12
N LYS A 44 0.57 -8.01 1.55
CA LYS A 44 1.44 -6.90 1.92
C LYS A 44 1.07 -6.38 3.30
N THR A 45 2.08 -6.14 4.12
CA THR A 45 1.96 -5.45 5.40
C THR A 45 2.26 -3.95 5.23
N ALA A 46 1.96 -3.16 6.27
CA ALA A 46 2.35 -1.75 6.31
C ALA A 46 3.87 -1.57 6.09
N GLU A 47 4.68 -2.51 6.59
CA GLU A 47 6.14 -2.52 6.40
C GLU A 47 6.55 -2.63 4.94
N ASN A 48 5.77 -3.33 4.10
CA ASN A 48 6.08 -3.46 2.68
C ASN A 48 5.70 -2.22 1.86
N ALA A 49 4.98 -1.26 2.45
CA ALA A 49 4.41 -0.11 1.73
C ALA A 49 4.77 1.26 2.33
N MET A 50 5.18 1.32 3.60
CA MET A 50 5.49 2.58 4.29
C MET A 50 6.79 3.22 3.79
N ILE A 51 6.87 4.54 3.92
CA ILE A 51 8.14 5.27 3.84
C ILE A 51 8.84 5.12 5.19
N HIS A 52 10.06 4.56 5.20
CA HIS A 52 10.83 4.41 6.42
C HIS A 52 11.10 5.77 7.10
N ARG A 53 11.11 5.78 8.45
CA ARG A 53 11.29 6.98 9.28
C ARG A 53 12.48 7.86 8.87
N ASN A 54 13.60 7.25 8.47
CA ASN A 54 14.80 7.98 8.06
C ASN A 54 14.68 8.70 6.70
N LYS A 55 13.63 8.41 5.93
CA LYS A 55 13.34 9.04 4.63
C LYS A 55 12.05 9.87 4.66
N ALA A 56 11.20 9.66 5.66
CA ALA A 56 9.98 10.44 5.80
C ALA A 56 10.29 11.89 6.19
N ILE A 57 9.53 12.81 5.63
CA ILE A 57 9.62 14.24 5.92
C ILE A 57 8.64 14.55 7.05
N PHE A 58 9.12 15.23 8.09
CA PHE A 58 8.33 15.60 9.26
C PHE A 58 8.36 17.10 9.45
N ILE A 59 7.25 17.66 9.91
CA ILE A 59 7.13 19.09 10.24
C ILE A 59 7.06 19.23 11.76
N PRO A 60 7.90 20.07 12.39
CA PRO A 60 7.79 20.32 13.82
C PRO A 60 6.52 21.13 14.14
N TYR A 61 5.89 20.86 15.29
CA TYR A 61 4.64 21.51 15.70
C TYR A 61 4.73 23.04 15.80
N ASP A 62 5.91 23.55 16.14
CA ASP A 62 6.21 24.97 16.26
C ASP A 62 6.72 25.60 14.95
N ALA A 63 6.74 24.84 13.84
CA ALA A 63 7.01 25.41 12.51
C ALA A 63 5.99 26.51 12.17
N SER A 64 6.50 27.61 11.63
CA SER A 64 5.67 28.60 10.98
C SER A 64 5.05 28.04 9.69
N VAL A 65 3.94 28.65 9.27
CA VAL A 65 3.30 28.33 7.99
C VAL A 65 4.27 28.48 6.82
N GLN A 66 5.17 29.47 6.86
CA GLN A 66 6.13 29.70 5.78
C GLN A 66 7.19 28.59 5.69
N GLU A 67 7.67 28.09 6.83
CA GLU A 67 8.60 26.96 6.86
C GLU A 67 7.94 25.69 6.33
N ALA A 68 6.71 25.40 6.76
CA ALA A 68 5.94 24.27 6.25
C ALA A 68 5.78 24.36 4.71
N ILE A 69 5.40 25.52 4.17
CA ILE A 69 5.28 25.75 2.72
C ILE A 69 6.60 25.47 2.00
N ASN A 70 7.72 25.91 2.56
CA ASN A 70 9.04 25.68 1.96
C ASN A 70 9.38 24.18 1.93
N ILE A 71 9.09 23.45 3.01
CA ILE A 71 9.27 21.99 3.06
C ILE A 71 8.49 21.29 1.95
N PHE A 72 7.21 21.63 1.76
CA PHE A 72 6.39 21.03 0.69
C PHE A 72 6.94 21.34 -0.70
N LYS A 73 7.43 22.55 -0.92
CA LYS A 73 8.04 22.96 -2.20
C LYS A 73 9.37 22.26 -2.49
N GLU A 74 10.13 21.90 -1.46
CA GLU A 74 11.46 21.30 -1.59
C GLU A 74 11.43 19.76 -1.63
N THR A 75 10.38 19.12 -1.11
CA THR A 75 10.37 17.68 -0.87
C THR A 75 9.39 16.87 -1.73
N ASP A 76 8.61 17.53 -2.60
CA ASP A 76 7.59 16.92 -3.47
C ASP A 76 6.59 15.99 -2.74
N VAL A 77 6.49 16.10 -1.42
CA VAL A 77 5.52 15.35 -0.62
C VAL A 77 4.17 16.03 -0.72
N VAL A 78 3.09 15.25 -0.70
CA VAL A 78 1.71 15.80 -0.66
C VAL A 78 1.23 15.93 0.77
N ARG A 79 1.74 15.10 1.69
CA ARG A 79 1.33 15.10 3.09
C ARG A 79 2.53 14.84 3.98
N ALA A 80 2.65 15.62 5.05
CA ALA A 80 3.73 15.48 6.02
C ALA A 80 3.18 15.38 7.46
N PRO A 81 3.63 14.37 8.25
CA PRO A 81 3.30 14.27 9.67
C PRO A 81 3.89 15.42 10.49
N VAL A 82 3.09 15.90 11.45
CA VAL A 82 3.48 16.93 12.41
C VAL A 82 3.84 16.28 13.73
N TYR A 83 5.05 16.54 14.24
CA TYR A 83 5.53 15.96 15.49
C TYR A 83 5.70 17.02 16.59
N LYS A 84 5.58 16.60 17.85
CA LYS A 84 5.81 17.45 19.03
C LYS A 84 6.83 16.80 19.95
N ASN A 85 7.84 17.54 20.39
CA ASN A 85 8.96 17.07 21.23
C ASN A 85 9.91 16.07 20.55
N ASN A 86 9.40 14.97 19.99
CA ASN A 86 10.18 13.95 19.29
C ASN A 86 9.39 13.35 18.12
N LEU A 87 10.09 12.71 17.18
CA LEU A 87 9.49 12.10 15.99
C LEU A 87 8.59 10.88 16.29
N ASP A 88 8.59 10.39 17.53
CA ASP A 88 7.71 9.31 17.99
C ASP A 88 6.33 9.83 18.43
N THR A 89 6.18 11.16 18.57
CA THR A 89 4.95 11.81 19.02
C THR A 89 4.32 12.61 17.88
N ILE A 90 3.62 11.90 16.99
CA ILE A 90 2.88 12.51 15.88
C ILE A 90 1.52 12.99 16.39
N ILE A 91 1.21 14.27 16.16
CA ILE A 91 0.00 14.93 16.65
C ILE A 91 -0.96 15.32 15.51
N GLY A 92 -0.54 15.18 14.25
CA GLY A 92 -1.35 15.55 13.10
C GLY A 92 -0.62 15.36 11.77
N LEU A 93 -1.26 15.82 10.71
CA LEU A 93 -0.79 15.79 9.32
C LEU A 93 -1.09 17.15 8.68
N ILE A 94 -0.23 17.61 7.78
CA ILE A 94 -0.47 18.77 6.90
C ILE A 94 -0.44 18.26 5.46
N ASP A 95 -1.33 18.79 4.62
CA ASP A 95 -1.42 18.57 3.17
C ASP A 95 -1.85 19.84 2.42
#